data_AF-A0A0A2XBB0-F1
#
_entry.id   AF-A0A0A2XBB0-F1
#
_cell.length_a   1.000
_cell.length_b   1.000
_cell.length_c   1.000
_cell.angle_alpha   90.00
_cell.angle_beta   90.00
_cell.angle_gamma   90.00
#
_symmetry.space_group_name_H-M   'P 1'
#
loop_
_entity.id
_entity.type
_entity.pdbx_description
1 polymer ?
#
loop_
_entity_poly.entity_id
_entity_poly.type
_entity_poly.pdbx_seq_one_letter_code
_entity_poly.pdbx_strand_id
1 'polypeptide(L)'
;MKVLRVSTPEEGFVNITRRVEALLEGHTGLVYLYVPHTTCGLTVQEGADPDVARDLLGRLEALAPRFRPEDRHREGNSHAHLKTLLTGVFLLLPAEGGRLVLGRWQQVFLVEFDGPRTREVWVRPL
;
A
#
# COMPACT_ATOMS: atom_id res chain seq x y z
N MET A 1 0.58 17.67 7.71
CA MET A 1 0.33 16.24 7.45
C MET A 1 -1.11 16.09 7.05
N LYS A 2 -1.38 15.50 5.88
CA LYS A 2 -2.74 15.27 5.34
C LYS A 2 -3.09 13.79 5.48
N VAL A 3 -4.37 13.45 5.62
CA VAL A 3 -4.84 12.07 5.78
C VAL A 3 -5.77 11.71 4.62
N LEU A 4 -5.42 10.65 3.89
CA LEU A 4 -6.23 10.06 2.84
C LEU A 4 -6.94 8.82 3.38
N ARG A 5 -8.28 8.78 3.30
CA ARG A 5 -9.08 7.60 3.69
C ARG A 5 -9.37 6.72 2.48
N VAL A 6 -8.96 5.47 2.51
CA VAL A 6 -9.04 4.53 1.38
C VAL A 6 -9.96 3.37 1.73
N SER A 7 -11.08 3.22 1.01
CA SER A 7 -11.87 1.98 1.07
C SER A 7 -11.11 0.88 0.34
N THR A 8 -11.08 -0.31 0.93
CA THR A 8 -10.27 -1.44 0.46
C THR A 8 -11.12 -2.70 0.25
N PRO A 9 -10.77 -3.57 -0.72
CA PRO A 9 -11.37 -4.88 -0.87
C PRO A 9 -10.92 -5.82 0.27
N GLU A 10 -11.31 -7.09 0.24
CA GLU A 10 -10.81 -8.08 1.20
C GLU A 10 -9.29 -8.24 1.17
N GLU A 11 -8.71 -8.33 -0.02
CA GLU A 11 -7.27 -8.33 -0.27
C GLU A 11 -7.04 -7.73 -1.65
N GLY A 12 -6.04 -6.86 -1.81
CA GLY A 12 -5.83 -6.22 -3.10
C GLY A 12 -4.92 -5.01 -3.14
N PHE A 13 -4.46 -4.70 -4.34
CA PHE A 13 -3.73 -3.48 -4.66
C PHE A 13 -4.72 -2.37 -5.01
N VAL A 14 -4.78 -1.32 -4.18
CA VAL A 14 -5.58 -0.13 -4.42
C VAL A 14 -4.66 0.99 -4.90
N ASN A 15 -4.80 1.40 -6.16
CA ASN A 15 -4.01 2.50 -6.70
C ASN A 15 -4.41 3.83 -6.03
N ILE A 16 -3.45 4.46 -5.35
CA ILE A 16 -3.64 5.72 -4.65
C ILE A 16 -2.86 6.88 -5.28
N THR A 17 -2.16 6.67 -6.40
CA THR A 17 -1.26 7.64 -7.03
C THR A 17 -1.93 9.01 -7.22
N ARG A 18 -3.05 9.05 -7.96
CA ARG A 18 -3.78 10.31 -8.23
C ARG A 18 -4.32 10.97 -6.98
N ARG A 19 -4.68 10.16 -5.98
CA ARG A 19 -5.26 10.64 -4.72
C ARG A 19 -4.19 11.24 -3.81
N VAL A 20 -2.97 10.72 -3.85
CA VAL A 20 -1.80 11.33 -3.21
C VAL A 20 -1.43 12.63 -3.93
N GLU A 21 -1.30 12.62 -5.26
CA GLU A 21 -0.97 13.81 -6.06
C GLU A 21 -1.94 14.98 -5.81
N ALA A 22 -3.25 14.69 -5.70
CA ALA A 22 -4.27 15.70 -5.39
C ALA A 22 -4.03 16.42 -4.05
N LEU A 23 -3.31 15.79 -3.11
CA LEU A 23 -2.97 16.38 -1.81
C LEU A 23 -1.65 17.15 -1.83
N LEU A 24 -0.88 17.13 -2.93
CA LEU A 24 0.43 17.77 -3.01
C LEU A 24 0.37 19.25 -3.37
N GLU A 25 -0.73 19.76 -3.93
CA GLU A 25 -0.96 21.20 -4.16
C GLU A 25 0.21 21.95 -4.83
N GLY A 26 0.87 21.30 -5.81
CA GLY A 26 2.02 21.89 -6.51
C GLY A 26 3.39 21.69 -5.85
N HIS A 27 3.47 20.89 -4.77
CA HIS A 27 4.73 20.59 -4.06
C HIS A 27 5.83 20.06 -4.99
N THR A 28 7.06 20.52 -4.74
CA THR A 28 8.30 20.01 -5.33
C THR A 28 9.27 19.68 -4.21
N GLY A 29 9.73 18.44 -4.13
CA GLY A 29 10.55 17.95 -3.02
C GLY A 29 10.28 16.48 -2.73
N LEU A 30 10.53 16.05 -1.49
CA LEU A 30 10.20 14.69 -1.07
C LEU A 30 8.78 14.65 -0.49
N VAL A 31 8.15 13.48 -0.59
CA VAL A 31 6.85 13.18 0.00
C VAL A 31 6.98 11.89 0.79
N TYR A 32 6.70 11.97 2.09
CA TYR A 32 6.60 10.82 2.96
C TYR A 32 5.16 10.32 3.02
N LEU A 33 4.97 9.04 2.71
CA LEU A 33 3.69 8.33 2.82
C LEU A 33 3.79 7.28 3.92
N TYR A 34 2.75 7.13 4.73
CA TYR A 34 2.73 6.14 5.81
C TYR A 34 1.33 5.58 6.05
N VAL A 35 1.23 4.28 6.31
CA VAL A 35 0.00 3.63 6.79
C VAL A 35 0.13 3.32 8.29
N PRO A 36 -0.70 3.88 9.18
CA PRO A 36 -0.71 3.54 10.60
C PRO A 36 -1.45 2.21 10.86
N HIS A 37 -1.11 1.16 10.10
CA HIS A 37 -1.79 -0.14 10.10
C HIS A 37 -0.77 -1.26 10.08
N THR A 38 -1.12 -2.40 10.65
CA THR A 38 -0.25 -3.58 10.77
C THR A 38 -0.64 -4.72 9.83
N THR A 39 -1.73 -4.56 9.07
CA THR A 39 -2.28 -5.58 8.16
C THR A 39 -2.55 -5.04 6.74
N CYS A 40 -1.98 -3.88 6.40
CA CYS A 40 -1.88 -3.39 5.03
C CYS A 40 -0.55 -2.64 4.85
N GLY A 41 -0.03 -2.61 3.63
CA GLY A 41 1.26 -1.97 3.29
C GLY A 41 1.16 -0.88 2.23
N LEU A 42 2.30 -0.25 1.95
CA LEU A 42 2.47 0.68 0.83
C LEU A 42 3.59 0.17 -0.08
N THR A 43 3.38 0.21 -1.39
CA THR A 43 4.41 -0.17 -2.35
C THR A 43 4.34 0.65 -3.64
N VAL A 44 5.43 0.68 -4.39
CA VAL A 44 5.47 1.14 -5.77
C VAL A 44 5.63 -0.07 -6.66
N GLN A 45 4.67 -0.30 -7.55
CA GLN A 45 4.67 -1.44 -8.45
C GLN A 45 4.08 -1.09 -9.80
N GLU A 46 4.06 -2.06 -10.72
CA GLU A 46 3.39 -1.91 -12.00
C GLU A 46 1.88 -1.72 -11.85
N GLY A 47 1.33 -0.72 -12.54
CA GLY A 47 -0.12 -0.49 -12.60
C GLY A 47 -0.74 -0.51 -13.99
N ALA A 48 0.01 -0.98 -15.00
CA ALA A 48 -0.47 -1.09 -16.38
C ALA A 48 -1.16 -2.43 -16.64
N ASP A 49 -0.52 -3.53 -16.28
CA ASP A 49 -1.10 -4.87 -16.37
C ASP A 49 -1.67 -5.32 -14.99
N PRO A 50 -2.99 -5.53 -14.86
CA PRO A 50 -3.59 -5.99 -13.61
C PRO A 50 -3.14 -7.41 -13.19
N ASP A 51 -2.61 -8.22 -14.11
CA ASP A 51 -2.15 -9.57 -13.78
C ASP A 51 -0.88 -9.56 -12.91
N VAL A 52 -0.06 -8.50 -12.99
CA VAL A 52 1.08 -8.33 -12.06
C VAL A 52 0.60 -8.25 -10.62
N ALA A 53 -0.46 -7.48 -10.34
CA ALA A 53 -1.02 -7.39 -9.00
C ALA A 53 -1.60 -8.73 -8.53
N ARG A 54 -2.30 -9.45 -9.42
CA ARG A 54 -2.86 -10.78 -9.13
C ARG A 54 -1.76 -11.79 -8.80
N ASP A 55 -0.71 -11.84 -9.59
CA ASP A 55 0.42 -12.74 -9.38
C ASP A 55 1.16 -12.46 -8.08
N LEU A 56 1.36 -11.18 -7.75
CA LEU A 56 2.00 -10.78 -6.50
C LEU A 56 1.16 -11.18 -5.27
N LEU A 57 -0.17 -11.02 -5.32
CA LEU A 57 -1.05 -11.51 -4.25
C LEU A 57 -0.97 -13.03 -4.11
N GLY A 58 -1.01 -13.78 -5.23
CA GLY A 58 -0.89 -15.24 -5.21
C GLY A 58 0.46 -15.70 -4.63
N ARG A 59 1.55 -15.02 -4.98
CA ARG A 59 2.89 -15.31 -4.43
C ARG A 59 3.00 -14.96 -2.96
N LEU A 60 2.40 -13.85 -2.52
CA LEU A 60 2.34 -13.46 -1.11
C LEU A 60 1.52 -14.45 -0.29
N GLU A 61 0.41 -14.98 -0.83
CA GLU A 61 -0.37 -16.04 -0.18
C GLU A 61 0.44 -17.34 -0.04
N ALA A 62 1.21 -17.72 -1.06
CA ALA A 62 2.08 -18.90 -0.97
C ALA A 62 3.18 -18.74 0.11
N LEU A 63 3.74 -17.53 0.27
CA LEU A 63 4.75 -17.23 1.29
C LEU A 63 4.14 -17.12 2.69
N ALA A 64 3.01 -16.43 2.80
CA ALA A 64 2.29 -16.12 4.03
C ALA A 64 0.83 -16.60 3.91
N PRO A 65 0.58 -17.92 4.01
CA PRO A 65 -0.76 -18.48 3.87
C PRO A 65 -1.67 -18.07 5.02
N ARG A 66 -2.96 -17.87 4.73
CA ARG A 66 -3.98 -17.49 5.71
C ARG A 66 -4.09 -18.43 6.89
N PHE A 67 -3.96 -19.74 6.63
CA PHE A 67 -4.03 -20.77 7.65
C PHE A 67 -2.65 -21.37 7.89
N ARG A 68 -2.14 -21.20 9.11
CA ARG A 68 -1.02 -21.97 9.65
C ARG A 68 -1.39 -22.55 11.01
N PRO A 69 -1.41 -23.89 11.18
CA PRO A 69 -1.81 -24.52 12.45
C PRO A 69 -0.96 -24.07 13.65
N GLU A 70 0.27 -23.65 13.41
CA GLU A 70 1.23 -23.22 14.43
C GLU A 70 0.99 -21.77 14.90
N ASP A 71 0.12 -21.02 14.22
CA ASP A 71 -0.17 -19.64 14.58
C ASP A 71 -0.80 -19.55 15.97
N ARG A 72 -0.26 -18.65 16.79
CA ARG A 72 -0.75 -18.38 18.15
C ARG A 72 -1.67 -17.17 18.23
N HIS A 73 -1.67 -16.33 17.20
CA HIS A 73 -2.46 -15.11 17.18
C HIS A 73 -3.93 -15.43 16.93
N ARG A 74 -4.79 -15.12 17.91
CA ARG A 74 -6.17 -15.60 17.95
C ARG A 74 -7.11 -14.93 16.94
N GLU A 75 -6.77 -13.75 16.45
CA GLU A 75 -7.61 -13.03 15.47
C GLU A 75 -7.49 -13.63 14.06
N GLY A 76 -6.49 -14.48 13.81
CA GLY A 76 -6.37 -15.25 12.56
C GLY A 76 -5.74 -14.49 11.37
N ASN A 77 -5.23 -13.27 11.59
CA ASN A 77 -4.65 -12.43 10.53
C ASN A 77 -3.10 -12.33 10.58
N SER A 78 -2.40 -13.29 11.20
CA SER A 78 -0.92 -13.32 11.21
C SER A 78 -0.32 -13.26 9.81
N HIS A 79 -1.01 -13.87 8.83
CA HIS A 79 -0.62 -13.84 7.43
C HIS A 79 -0.54 -12.39 6.90
N ALA A 80 -1.52 -11.55 7.23
CA ALA A 80 -1.57 -10.15 6.82
C ALA A 80 -0.48 -9.32 7.51
N HIS A 81 -0.15 -9.64 8.77
CA HIS A 81 0.98 -9.06 9.47
C HIS A 81 2.31 -9.37 8.77
N LEU A 82 2.54 -10.62 8.36
CA LEU A 82 3.75 -11.00 7.64
C LEU A 82 3.81 -10.34 6.25
N LYS A 83 2.71 -10.32 5.50
CA LYS A 83 2.63 -9.61 4.20
C LYS A 83 2.92 -8.12 4.37
N THR A 84 2.45 -7.50 5.45
CA THR A 84 2.73 -6.08 5.78
C THR A 84 4.19 -5.86 6.13
N LEU A 85 4.80 -6.74 6.93
CA LEU A 85 6.24 -6.69 7.25
C LEU A 85 7.10 -6.77 5.99
N LEU A 86 6.74 -7.64 5.04
CA LEU A 86 7.48 -7.81 3.78
C LEU A 86 7.29 -6.63 2.81
N THR A 87 6.12 -6.00 2.82
CA THR A 87 5.77 -4.90 1.92
C THR A 87 6.32 -3.56 2.42
N GLY A 88 6.28 -3.34 3.74
CA GLY A 88 6.56 -2.06 4.36
C GLY A 88 5.32 -1.18 4.53
N VAL A 89 5.42 -0.26 5.49
CA VAL A 89 4.32 0.64 5.90
C VAL A 89 4.55 2.10 5.51
N PHE A 90 5.65 2.40 4.82
CA PHE A 90 5.96 3.76 4.39
C PHE A 90 6.64 3.79 3.02
N LEU A 91 6.55 4.93 2.36
CA LEU A 91 7.31 5.26 1.16
C LEU A 91 7.88 6.67 1.28
N LEU A 92 9.03 6.90 0.66
CA LEU A 92 9.62 8.22 0.49
C LEU A 92 9.83 8.45 -1.01
N LEU A 93 9.07 9.37 -1.60
CA LEU A 93 8.99 9.56 -3.04
C LEU A 93 9.30 11.01 -3.43
N PRO A 94 10.03 11.25 -4.53
CA PRO A 94 10.15 12.57 -5.11
C PRO A 94 8.83 13.04 -5.75
N ALA A 95 8.58 14.35 -5.67
CA ALA A 95 7.48 15.02 -6.35
C ALA A 95 7.96 16.31 -7.01
N GLU A 96 7.33 16.67 -8.14
CA GLU A 96 7.59 17.89 -8.88
C GLU A 96 6.28 18.50 -9.38
N GLY A 97 6.02 19.75 -8.99
CA GLY A 97 4.81 20.47 -9.39
C GLY A 97 3.51 19.76 -8.99
N GLY A 98 3.51 19.08 -7.84
CA GLY A 98 2.36 18.33 -7.32
C GLY A 98 2.16 16.94 -7.94
N ARG A 99 3.08 16.47 -8.80
CA ARG A 99 3.06 15.12 -9.35
C ARG A 99 4.17 14.27 -8.76
N LEU A 100 3.90 12.98 -8.53
CA LEU A 100 4.94 12.06 -8.09
C LEU A 100 5.88 11.75 -9.26
N VAL A 101 7.19 11.80 -9.01
CA VAL A 101 8.19 11.45 -10.03
C VAL A 101 8.36 9.93 -10.01
N LEU A 102 7.65 9.28 -10.92
CA LEU A 102 7.58 7.82 -11.05
C LEU A 102 8.06 7.39 -12.45
N GLY A 103 8.61 6.18 -12.55
CA GLY A 103 8.90 5.54 -13.83
C GLY A 103 7.63 5.26 -14.64
N ARG A 104 7.78 5.03 -15.95
CA ARG A 104 6.66 4.87 -16.91
C ARG A 104 5.55 3.91 -16.46
N TRP A 105 5.92 2.82 -15.80
CA TRP A 105 5.00 1.76 -15.38
C TRP A 105 4.68 1.79 -13.89
N GLN A 106 5.34 2.67 -13.12
CA GLN A 106 5.19 2.72 -11.67
C GLN A 106 3.91 3.44 -11.27
N GLN A 107 3.22 2.87 -10.29
CA GLN A 107 2.11 3.45 -9.57
C GLN A 107 2.29 3.20 -8.07
N VAL A 108 1.71 4.07 -7.25
CA VAL A 108 1.68 3.91 -5.79
C VAL A 108 0.42 3.17 -5.39
N PHE A 109 0.61 2.10 -4.63
CA PHE A 109 -0.48 1.25 -4.14
C PHE A 109 -0.51 1.21 -2.62
N LEU A 110 -1.74 1.25 -2.08
CA LEU A 110 -2.04 0.63 -0.79
C LEU A 110 -2.34 -0.84 -1.06
N VAL A 111 -1.64 -1.74 -0.38
CA VAL A 111 -1.87 -3.18 -0.50
C VAL A 111 -2.58 -3.68 0.74
N GLU A 112 -3.85 -4.03 0.60
CA GLU A 112 -4.69 -4.58 1.67
C GLU A 112 -4.51 -6.09 1.76
N PHE A 113 -4.39 -6.61 2.98
CA PHE A 113 -4.24 -8.04 3.25
C PHE A 113 -5.28 -8.61 4.23
N ASP A 114 -6.08 -7.75 4.87
CA ASP A 114 -7.06 -8.12 5.92
C ASP A 114 -8.29 -7.19 5.87
N GLY A 115 -8.79 -6.93 4.68
CA GLY A 115 -9.99 -6.11 4.46
C GLY A 115 -11.30 -6.92 4.50
N PRO A 116 -12.43 -6.37 4.02
CA PRO A 116 -12.59 -4.99 3.54
C PRO A 116 -12.62 -4.00 4.71
N ARG A 117 -11.88 -2.89 4.58
CA ARG A 117 -11.78 -1.84 5.62
C ARG A 117 -11.70 -0.45 5.00
N THR A 118 -11.87 0.57 5.84
CA THR A 118 -11.42 1.94 5.52
C THR A 118 -10.07 2.18 6.17
N ARG A 119 -9.02 2.27 5.35
CA ARG A 119 -7.64 2.53 5.78
C ARG A 119 -7.32 4.02 5.74
N GLU A 120 -6.28 4.40 6.46
CA GLU A 120 -5.71 5.74 6.42
C GLU A 120 -4.32 5.68 5.80
N VAL A 121 -4.01 6.64 4.94
CA VAL A 121 -2.66 6.91 4.43
C VAL A 121 -2.31 8.34 4.81
N TRP A 122 -1.27 8.52 5.61
CA TRP A 122 -0.74 9.82 6.00
C TRP A 122 0.22 10.31 4.92
N VAL A 123 0.02 11.54 4.47
CA VAL A 123 0.80 12.20 3.42
C VAL A 123 1.48 13.43 4.01
N ARG A 124 2.80 13.48 3.91
CA ARG A 124 3.62 14.59 4.40
C ARG A 124 4.60 15.04 3.32
N PRO A 125 4.31 16.16 2.63
CA PRO A 125 5.31 16.89 1.87
C PRO A 125 6.46 17.33 2.81
N LEU A 126 7.70 17.18 2.36
CA LEU A 126 8.94 17.55 3.04
C LEU A 126 9.68 18.62 2.25
#